data_AF-A0AB36Y4A1-F1
#
_entry.id   AF-A0AB36Y4A1-F1
#
_cell.length_a   1.000
_cell.length_b   1.000
_cell.length_c   1.000
_cell.angle_alpha   90.00
_cell.angle_beta   90.00
_cell.angle_gamma   90.00
#
_symmetry.space_group_name_H-M   'P 1'
#
loop_
_entity.id
_entity.type
_entity.pdbx_description
1 polymer ?
#
loop_
_entity_poly.entity_id
_entity_poly.type
_entity_poly.pdbx_seq_one_letter_code
_entity_poly.pdbx_strand_id
1 'polypeptide(L)'
;MPLTEKDVADMKTLIKDRVANYPRLNEMVAEGLLIYKAGWYEATSKEAYDAIIQYATSIRVSKEGKAQIKIARESKRLKAIAAKL
;
A
#
# COMPACT_ATOMS: atom_id res chain seq x y z
N MET A 1 -24.63 -3.82 16.28
CA MET A 1 -23.97 -3.03 17.34
C MET A 1 -23.57 -1.69 16.75
N PRO A 2 -23.89 -0.55 17.39
CA PRO A 2 -23.36 0.73 16.98
C PRO A 2 -21.84 0.80 17.25
N LEU A 3 -21.11 1.57 16.45
CA LEU A 3 -19.69 1.84 16.68
C LEU A 3 -19.53 2.62 17.99
N THR A 4 -18.58 2.21 18.81
CA THR A 4 -18.21 2.90 20.05
C THR A 4 -17.25 4.05 19.77
N GLU A 5 -17.07 4.96 20.73
CA GLU A 5 -16.08 6.03 20.64
C GLU A 5 -14.66 5.48 20.46
N LYS A 6 -14.37 4.32 21.07
CA LYS A 6 -13.10 3.61 20.91
C LYS A 6 -12.91 3.13 19.48
N ASP A 7 -13.94 2.53 18.87
CA ASP A 7 -13.86 2.07 17.48
C ASP A 7 -13.57 3.24 16.52
N VAL A 8 -14.16 4.41 16.78
CA VAL A 8 -13.91 5.62 15.99
C VAL A 8 -12.48 6.13 16.19
N ALA A 9 -11.95 6.13 17.41
CA ALA A 9 -10.57 6.52 17.68
C ALA A 9 -9.57 5.57 16.98
N ASP A 10 -9.82 4.26 17.07
CA ASP A 10 -8.98 3.24 16.45
C ASP A 10 -9.00 3.39 14.92
N MET A 11 -10.16 3.66 14.31
CA MET A 11 -10.25 3.95 12.87
C MET A 11 -9.45 5.20 12.46
N LYS A 12 -9.46 6.26 13.27
CA LYS A 12 -8.66 7.48 12.98
C LYS A 12 -7.17 7.18 13.01
N THR A 13 -6.72 6.39 13.99
CA THR A 13 -5.33 5.94 14.10
C THR A 13 -4.93 5.12 12.89
N LEU A 14 -5.75 4.14 12.48
CA LEU A 14 -5.52 3.33 11.28
C LEU A 14 -5.36 4.18 10.01
N ILE A 15 -6.17 5.24 9.86
CA ILE A 15 -6.06 6.16 8.71
C ILE A 15 -4.74 6.92 8.74
N LYS A 16 -4.32 7.45 9.89
CA LYS A 16 -3.05 8.15 10.04
C LYS A 16 -1.87 7.23 9.75
N ASP A 17 -1.88 6.03 10.31
CA ASP A 17 -0.82 5.03 10.11
C ASP A 17 -0.72 4.61 8.65
N ARG A 18 -1.84 4.39 7.98
CA ARG A 18 -1.87 4.03 6.55
C ARG A 18 -1.29 5.13 5.66
N VAL A 19 -1.46 6.39 6.04
CA VAL A 19 -0.90 7.54 5.29
C VAL A 19 0.58 7.71 5.60
N ALA A 20 0.98 7.59 6.87
CA ALA A 20 2.36 7.78 7.30
C ALA A 20 3.29 6.66 6.79
N ASN A 21 2.79 5.43 6.75
CA ASN A 21 3.54 4.24 6.36
C ASN A 21 3.28 3.79 4.91
N TYR A 22 2.80 4.69 4.05
CA TYR A 22 2.65 4.36 2.63
C TYR A 22 4.02 4.02 2.01
N PRO A 23 4.16 2.90 1.29
CA PRO A 23 5.46 2.44 0.80
C PRO A 23 6.03 3.43 -0.23
N ARG A 24 7.33 3.69 -0.12
CA ARG A 24 8.06 4.57 -1.04
C ARG A 24 8.39 3.83 -2.34
N LEU A 25 7.37 3.61 -3.16
CA LEU A 25 7.45 2.74 -4.34
C LEU A 25 8.61 3.10 -5.29
N ASN A 26 8.87 4.39 -5.51
CA ASN A 26 9.95 4.82 -6.40
C ASN A 26 11.34 4.47 -5.84
N GLU A 27 11.53 4.63 -4.52
CA GLU A 27 12.78 4.28 -3.83
C GLU A 27 12.96 2.76 -3.86
N MET A 28 11.92 1.99 -3.53
CA MET A 28 11.96 0.53 -3.59
C MET A 28 12.24 -0.01 -5.00
N VAL A 29 11.77 0.66 -6.06
CA VAL A 29 12.13 0.30 -7.44
C VAL A 29 13.59 0.65 -7.74
N ALA A 30 14.08 1.81 -7.30
CA ALA A 30 15.47 2.23 -7.50
C ALA A 30 16.47 1.32 -6.75
N GLU A 31 16.07 0.82 -5.58
CA GLU A 31 16.83 -0.14 -4.77
C GLU A 31 16.75 -1.59 -5.30
N GLY A 32 15.92 -1.85 -6.32
CA GLY A 32 15.75 -3.19 -6.89
C GLY A 32 14.88 -4.14 -6.05
N LEU A 33 14.20 -3.63 -5.02
CA LEU A 33 13.23 -4.38 -4.22
C LEU A 33 11.91 -4.64 -4.98
N LEU A 34 11.58 -3.75 -5.91
CA LEU A 34 10.41 -3.86 -6.77
C LEU A 34 10.79 -3.70 -8.24
N ILE A 35 10.16 -4.47 -9.10
CA ILE A 35 10.24 -4.32 -10.55
C ILE A 35 8.91 -3.74 -11.05
N TYR A 36 8.98 -2.56 -11.66
CA TYR A 36 7.81 -1.92 -12.25
C TYR A 36 7.64 -2.30 -13.72
N LYS A 37 6.50 -2.91 -14.08
CA LYS A 37 6.15 -3.34 -15.44
C LYS A 37 4.73 -2.91 -15.80
N ALA A 38 4.58 -1.92 -16.68
CA ALA A 38 3.29 -1.50 -17.26
C ALA A 38 2.17 -1.26 -16.22
N GLY A 39 2.48 -0.56 -15.13
CA GLY A 39 1.52 -0.28 -14.06
C GLY A 39 1.39 -1.37 -12.99
N TRP A 40 2.24 -2.40 -13.03
CA TRP A 40 2.30 -3.48 -12.06
C TRP A 40 3.65 -3.50 -11.36
N TYR A 41 3.65 -3.89 -10.09
CA TYR A 41 4.84 -4.11 -9.29
C TYR A 41 5.03 -5.60 -9.05
N GLU A 42 6.26 -6.07 -9.24
CA GLU A 42 6.71 -7.42 -8.96
C GLU A 42 7.73 -7.31 -7.83
N ALA A 43 7.46 -7.93 -6.68
CA ALA A 43 8.38 -7.90 -5.55
C ALA A 43 9.53 -8.91 -5.75
N THR A 44 10.75 -8.51 -5.43
CA THR A 44 11.93 -9.38 -5.54
C THR A 44 12.20 -10.16 -4.25
N SER A 45 11.60 -9.75 -3.14
CA SER A 45 11.69 -10.43 -1.83
C SER A 45 10.33 -10.52 -1.14
N LYS A 46 10.25 -11.36 -0.11
CA LYS A 46 9.03 -11.52 0.70
C LYS A 46 8.74 -10.23 1.48
N GLU A 47 9.76 -9.58 2.01
CA GLU A 47 9.65 -8.33 2.77
C GLU A 47 9.10 -7.21 1.87
N ALA A 48 9.60 -7.11 0.64
CA ALA A 48 9.09 -6.15 -0.33
C ALA A 48 7.62 -6.43 -0.67
N TYR A 49 7.23 -7.70 -0.81
CA TYR A 49 5.84 -8.11 -1.04
C TYR A 49 4.94 -7.73 0.13
N ASP A 50 5.33 -8.10 1.35
CA ASP A 50 4.58 -7.83 2.59
C ASP A 50 4.40 -6.32 2.82
N ALA A 51 5.37 -5.49 2.43
CA ALA A 51 5.28 -4.04 2.50
C ALA A 51 4.21 -3.44 1.57
N ILE A 52 3.98 -4.05 0.40
CA ILE A 52 3.08 -3.48 -0.63
C ILE A 52 1.72 -4.16 -0.73
N ILE A 53 1.58 -5.40 -0.25
CA ILE A 53 0.33 -6.19 -0.38
C ILE A 53 -0.85 -5.52 0.31
N GLN A 54 -0.61 -4.82 1.43
CA GLN A 54 -1.65 -4.06 2.16
C GLN A 54 -2.27 -2.92 1.33
N TYR A 55 -1.59 -2.53 0.26
CA TYR A 55 -2.00 -1.47 -0.67
C TYR A 55 -2.38 -2.03 -2.05
N ALA A 56 -2.43 -3.35 -2.21
CA ALA A 56 -2.80 -3.99 -3.46
C ALA A 56 -4.29 -3.74 -3.79
N THR A 57 -4.54 -3.44 -5.06
CA THR A 57 -5.87 -3.24 -5.65
C THR A 57 -6.21 -4.34 -6.64
N SER A 58 -5.20 -5.01 -7.20
CA SER A 58 -5.36 -6.15 -8.09
C SER A 58 -4.09 -7.00 -8.05
N ILE A 59 -4.27 -8.31 -8.21
CA ILE A 59 -3.18 -9.29 -8.28
C ILE A 59 -3.32 -10.07 -9.59
N ARG A 60 -2.21 -10.35 -10.25
CA ARG A 60 -2.14 -11.26 -11.40
C ARG A 60 -0.86 -12.06 -11.36
N VAL A 61 -0.82 -13.13 -12.15
CA VAL A 61 0.40 -13.92 -12.38
C VAL A 61 0.87 -13.65 -13.81
N SER A 62 2.15 -13.34 -13.98
CA SER A 62 2.78 -13.16 -15.29
C SER A 62 2.95 -14.51 -16.01
N LYS A 63 3.26 -14.47 -17.31
CA LYS A 63 3.57 -15.70 -18.09
C LYS A 63 4.75 -16.49 -17.52
N GLU A 64 5.64 -15.82 -16.79
CA GLU A 64 6.80 -16.42 -16.11
C GLU A 64 6.45 -17.00 -14.73
N GLY A 65 5.16 -17.04 -14.35
CA GLY A 65 4.71 -17.54 -13.05
C GLY A 65 4.92 -16.57 -11.89
N LYS A 66 5.40 -15.34 -12.15
CA LYS A 66 5.67 -14.35 -11.10
C LYS A 66 4.44 -13.54 -10.73
N ALA A 67 4.24 -13.33 -9.44
CA ALA A 67 3.16 -12.49 -8.92
C ALA A 67 3.40 -11.01 -9.21
N GLN A 68 2.38 -10.35 -9.75
CA GLN A 68 2.38 -8.93 -10.07
C GLN A 68 1.18 -8.27 -9.41
N ILE A 69 1.41 -7.12 -8.78
CA ILE A 69 0.40 -6.40 -8.01
C ILE A 69 0.28 -4.95 -8.43
N LYS A 70 -0.97 -4.50 -8.60
CA LYS A 70 -1.30 -3.10 -8.76
C LYS A 70 -1.46 -2.48 -7.40
N ILE A 71 -0.72 -1.42 -7.13
CA ILE A 71 -0.77 -0.72 -5.85
C ILE A 71 -1.63 0.53 -6.00
N ALA A 72 -2.51 0.77 -5.04
CA ALA A 72 -3.27 2.00 -4.95
C ALA A 72 -2.30 3.19 -4.89
N ARG A 73 -2.48 4.20 -5.74
CA ARG A 73 -1.68 5.42 -5.66
C ARG A 73 -1.94 6.13 -4.34
N GLU A 74 -0.91 6.82 -3.87
CA GLU A 74 -1.02 7.70 -2.72
C GLU A 74 -2.14 8.75 -2.93
N SER A 75 -3.12 8.76 -2.02
CA SER A 75 -4.28 9.64 -2.14
C SER A 75 -4.04 10.98 -1.44
N LYS A 76 -3.95 12.06 -2.23
CA LYS A 76 -3.89 13.45 -1.69
C LYS A 76 -5.08 13.77 -0.78
N ARG A 77 -6.26 13.25 -1.12
CA ARG A 77 -7.48 13.43 -0.30
C ARG A 77 -7.37 12.72 1.04
N LEU A 78 -6.84 11.50 1.05
CA LEU A 78 -6.64 10.74 2.29
C LEU A 78 -5.60 11.43 3.20
N LYS A 79 -4.51 11.94 2.63
CA LYS A 79 -3.54 12.79 3.34
C LYS A 79 -4.18 14.00 4.00
N ALA A 80 -5.00 14.74 3.25
CA ALA A 80 -5.68 15.93 3.77
C ALA A 80 -6.69 15.60 4.88
N ILE A 81 -7.34 14.43 4.83
CA ILE A 81 -8.22 13.94 5.90
C ILE A 81 -7.38 13.58 7.12
N ALA A 82 -6.32 12.79 6.96
CA ALA A 82 -5.45 12.36 8.05
C ALA A 82 -4.82 13.54 8.82
N ALA A 83 -4.48 14.62 8.13
CA ALA A 83 -3.95 15.85 8.74
C ALA A 83 -4.98 16.63 9.60
N LYS A 84 -6.28 16.34 9.44
CA LYS A 84 -7.38 16.98 10.20
C LYS A 84 -7.93 16.09 11.31
N LEU A 85 -7.57 14.81 11.32
CA LEU A 85 -7.91 13.84 12.37
C LEU A 85 -6.96 14.00 13.55
#